data_AF-A0A974AHM4-F1
#
_entry.id   AF-A0A974AHM4-F1
#
_cell.length_a   1.000
_cell.length_b   1.000
_cell.length_c   1.000
_cell.angle_alpha   90.00
_cell.angle_beta   90.00
_cell.angle_gamma   90.00
#
_symmetry.space_group_name_H-M   'P 1'
#
loop_
_entity.id
_entity.type
_entity.pdbx_description
1 polymer ?
#
loop_
_entity_poly.entity_id
_entity_poly.type
_entity_poly.pdbx_seq_one_letter_code
_entity_poly.pdbx_strand_id
1 'polypeptide(L)'
;MSASAMSLSTNLAYDRLTRMLGSAWFLLLALAVSFKLATPAGEPWPSLVSNFFVAVFYLMLALLILIRGPAKAQAEGLLPRIAAFVGTYWPWTITFFEKTEGTLPNLLSTAFVLTGMIMILVTVRHLGRSFSLVPQARSVVQTGPYRWIKHPLYLSEEIVFVGVVLQHLSWMTVALLFLHICIQVWRIHYEEDVLRRTLPEYSSYEASRWRLIPYVW
;
A
#
# COMPACT_ATOMS: atom_id res chain seq x y z
N MET A 1 -12.45 -25.86 -29.69
CA MET A 1 -11.99 -25.26 -28.43
C MET A 1 -12.77 -23.97 -28.21
N SER A 2 -13.71 -23.97 -27.27
CA SER A 2 -14.68 -22.87 -27.08
C SER A 2 -14.02 -21.61 -26.50
N ALA A 3 -14.56 -20.44 -26.79
CA ALA A 3 -14.08 -19.14 -26.31
C ALA A 3 -13.90 -19.07 -24.77
N SER A 4 -14.67 -19.88 -24.03
CA SER A 4 -14.54 -20.07 -22.58
C SER A 4 -13.15 -20.60 -22.16
N ALA A 5 -12.63 -21.65 -22.81
CA ALA A 5 -11.32 -22.23 -22.47
C ALA A 5 -10.16 -21.28 -22.81
N MET A 6 -10.30 -20.48 -23.87
CA MET A 6 -9.31 -19.50 -24.29
C MET A 6 -9.28 -18.28 -23.36
N SER A 7 -10.44 -17.87 -22.81
CA SER A 7 -10.55 -16.80 -21.81
C SER A 7 -9.99 -17.20 -20.43
N LEU A 8 -10.10 -18.48 -20.07
CA LEU A 8 -9.59 -18.99 -18.80
C LEU A 8 -8.05 -19.08 -18.80
N SER A 9 -7.46 -19.52 -19.92
CA SER A 9 -6.01 -19.65 -20.06
C SER A 9 -5.29 -18.29 -20.11
N THR A 10 -5.89 -17.28 -20.75
CA THR A 10 -5.36 -15.91 -20.77
C THR A 10 -5.41 -15.25 -19.38
N ASN A 11 -6.49 -15.47 -18.62
CA ASN A 11 -6.58 -14.97 -17.24
C ASN A 11 -5.55 -15.63 -16.30
N LEU A 12 -5.28 -16.92 -16.47
CA LEU A 12 -4.26 -17.64 -15.69
C LEU A 12 -2.83 -17.19 -16.04
N ALA A 13 -2.52 -17.03 -17.33
CA ALA A 13 -1.21 -16.56 -17.78
C ALA A 13 -0.95 -15.11 -17.32
N TYR A 14 -1.96 -14.24 -17.44
CA TYR A 14 -1.91 -12.87 -16.95
C TYR A 14 -1.70 -12.82 -15.43
N ASP A 15 -2.44 -13.61 -14.64
CA ASP A 15 -2.25 -13.63 -13.18
C ASP A 15 -0.86 -14.16 -12.80
N ARG A 16 -0.35 -15.21 -13.47
CA ARG A 16 1.02 -15.69 -13.24
C ARG A 16 2.08 -14.64 -13.59
N LEU A 17 1.95 -13.98 -14.74
CA LEU A 17 2.89 -12.97 -15.19
C LEU A 17 2.91 -11.77 -14.24
N THR A 18 1.73 -11.26 -13.87
CA THR A 18 1.62 -10.13 -12.92
C THR A 18 2.14 -10.49 -11.54
N ARG A 19 1.94 -11.72 -11.07
CA ARG A 19 2.56 -12.21 -9.83
C ARG A 19 4.07 -12.23 -9.93
N MET A 20 4.63 -12.85 -10.97
CA MET A 20 6.07 -12.98 -11.15
C MET A 20 6.75 -11.60 -11.25
N LEU A 21 6.26 -10.73 -12.13
CA LEU A 21 6.82 -9.38 -12.32
C LEU A 21 6.68 -8.54 -11.05
N GLY A 22 5.49 -8.57 -10.41
CA GLY A 22 5.25 -7.85 -9.16
C GLY A 22 6.15 -8.34 -8.02
N SER A 23 6.27 -9.65 -7.81
CA SER A 23 7.13 -10.20 -6.77
C SER A 23 8.61 -9.97 -7.07
N ALA A 24 9.04 -10.08 -8.33
CA ALA A 24 10.42 -9.83 -8.73
C ALA A 24 10.81 -8.37 -8.45
N TRP A 25 9.92 -7.42 -8.77
CA TRP A 25 10.13 -6.01 -8.45
C TRP A 25 10.38 -5.77 -6.96
N PHE A 26 9.51 -6.27 -6.08
CA PHE A 26 9.70 -6.08 -4.64
C PHE A 26 10.88 -6.85 -4.07
N LEU A 27 11.24 -8.02 -4.63
CA LEU A 27 12.47 -8.73 -4.25
C LEU A 27 13.73 -7.95 -4.64
N LEU A 28 13.75 -7.32 -5.81
CA LEU A 28 14.86 -6.46 -6.24
C LEU A 28 15.00 -5.24 -5.32
N LEU A 29 13.90 -4.62 -4.92
CA LEU A 29 13.91 -3.52 -3.95
C LEU A 29 14.40 -3.97 -2.57
N ALA A 30 13.93 -5.13 -2.08
CA ALA A 30 14.40 -5.71 -0.81
C ALA A 30 15.91 -5.98 -0.84
N LEU A 31 16.41 -6.53 -1.95
CA LEU A 31 17.83 -6.81 -2.15
C LEU A 31 18.64 -5.50 -2.18
N ALA A 32 18.18 -4.49 -2.91
CA ALA A 32 18.84 -3.19 -2.96
C ALA A 32 18.98 -2.52 -1.58
N VAL A 33 17.94 -2.61 -0.75
CA VAL A 33 17.97 -2.10 0.63
C VAL A 33 18.88 -2.96 1.53
N SER A 34 18.90 -4.28 1.31
CA SER A 34 19.77 -5.19 2.06
C SER A 34 21.26 -4.91 1.82
N PHE A 35 21.64 -4.47 0.62
CA PHE A 35 23.01 -4.00 0.36
C PHE A 35 23.37 -2.78 1.21
N LYS A 36 22.45 -1.82 1.38
CA LYS A 36 22.68 -0.65 2.26
C LYS A 36 22.89 -1.06 3.72
N LEU A 37 22.22 -2.12 4.17
CA LEU A 37 22.40 -2.69 5.51
C LEU A 37 23.74 -3.43 5.67
N ALA A 38 24.23 -4.07 4.60
CA ALA A 38 25.49 -4.80 4.61
C ALA A 38 26.73 -3.90 4.57
N THR A 39 26.59 -2.66 4.07
CA THR A 39 27.67 -1.67 4.00
C THR A 39 27.32 -0.41 4.81
N PRO A 40 27.25 -0.47 6.15
CA PRO A 40 26.74 0.62 6.99
C PRO A 40 27.71 1.80 7.15
N ALA A 41 28.83 1.84 6.41
CA ALA A 41 29.90 2.80 6.63
C ALA A 41 29.40 4.24 6.47
N GLY A 42 29.33 4.98 7.58
CA GLY A 42 28.86 6.37 7.63
C GLY A 42 27.35 6.56 7.78
N GLU A 43 26.55 5.49 7.84
CA GLU A 43 25.10 5.59 8.02
C GLU A 43 24.73 5.70 9.51
N PRO A 44 23.99 6.74 9.93
CA PRO A 44 23.47 6.87 11.29
C PRO A 44 22.59 5.66 11.68
N TRP A 45 22.64 5.23 12.95
CA TRP A 45 21.82 4.10 13.43
C TRP A 45 20.30 4.22 13.11
N PRO A 46 19.67 5.41 13.09
CA PRO A 46 18.25 5.51 12.70
C PRO A 46 18.00 5.12 11.24
N SER A 47 18.94 5.43 10.34
CA SER A 47 18.86 5.04 8.92
C SER A 47 18.92 3.52 8.77
N LEU A 48 19.75 2.84 9.55
CA LEU A 48 19.86 1.38 9.55
C LEU A 48 18.55 0.72 10.01
N VAL A 49 17.94 1.23 11.08
CA VAL A 49 16.64 0.74 11.55
C VAL A 49 15.56 0.95 10.49
N SER A 50 15.49 2.13 9.87
CA SER A 50 14.52 2.41 8.80
C SER A 50 14.70 1.48 7.60
N ASN A 51 15.94 1.30 7.13
CA ASN A 51 16.28 0.37 6.04
C ASN A 51 15.88 -1.07 6.38
N PHE A 52 16.04 -1.53 7.62
CA PHE A 52 15.58 -2.85 8.05
C PHE A 52 14.05 -3.02 7.89
N PHE A 53 13.26 -2.06 8.39
CA PHE A 53 11.80 -2.11 8.26
C PHE A 53 11.33 -2.03 6.80
N VAL A 54 12.01 -1.23 5.97
CA VAL A 54 11.75 -1.15 4.53
C VAL A 54 12.04 -2.50 3.86
N ALA A 55 13.16 -3.16 4.18
CA ALA A 55 13.48 -4.48 3.64
C ALA A 55 12.43 -5.52 4.03
N VAL A 56 12.02 -5.54 5.32
CA VAL A 56 10.94 -6.42 5.81
C VAL A 56 9.63 -6.15 5.08
N PHE A 57 9.27 -4.88 4.85
CA PHE A 57 8.07 -4.50 4.11
C PHE A 57 8.11 -5.01 2.67
N TYR A 58 9.21 -4.80 1.94
CA TYR A 58 9.35 -5.27 0.56
C TYR A 58 9.32 -6.80 0.45
N LEU A 59 9.98 -7.52 1.37
CA LEU A 59 9.90 -8.98 1.45
C LEU A 59 8.47 -9.44 1.69
N MET A 60 7.75 -8.79 2.60
CA MET A 60 6.35 -9.12 2.89
C MET A 60 5.46 -8.88 1.66
N LEU A 61 5.62 -7.77 0.94
CA LEU A 61 4.87 -7.50 -0.29
C LEU A 61 5.15 -8.55 -1.37
N ALA A 62 6.42 -8.91 -1.57
CA ALA A 62 6.80 -9.97 -2.51
C ALA A 62 6.12 -11.29 -2.15
N LEU A 63 6.19 -11.71 -0.88
CA LEU A 63 5.56 -12.93 -0.39
C LEU A 63 4.03 -12.89 -0.56
N LEU A 64 3.39 -11.76 -0.30
CA LEU A 64 1.94 -11.65 -0.45
C LEU A 64 1.50 -11.68 -1.90
N ILE A 65 2.25 -11.08 -2.82
CA ILE A 65 1.96 -11.19 -4.25
C ILE A 65 2.11 -12.63 -4.73
N LEU A 66 3.09 -13.37 -4.21
CA LEU A 66 3.25 -14.79 -4.51
C LEU A 66 2.10 -15.63 -3.93
N ILE A 67 1.70 -15.36 -2.69
CA ILE A 67 0.77 -16.19 -1.93
C ILE A 67 -0.71 -15.78 -2.14
N ARG A 68 -1.01 -14.60 -2.72
CA ARG A 68 -2.39 -14.09 -2.84
C ARG A 68 -3.35 -15.06 -3.52
N GLY A 69 -4.60 -15.05 -3.08
CA GLY A 69 -5.68 -15.83 -3.71
C GLY A 69 -6.08 -15.27 -5.08
N PRO A 70 -6.78 -16.05 -5.92
CA PRO A 70 -7.38 -15.53 -7.14
C PRO A 70 -8.41 -14.43 -6.80
N ALA A 71 -8.46 -13.38 -7.61
CA ALA A 71 -9.48 -12.35 -7.47
C ALA A 71 -10.83 -12.87 -7.97
N LYS A 72 -11.92 -12.61 -7.23
CA LYS A 72 -13.29 -12.90 -7.65
C LYS A 72 -13.80 -11.87 -8.67
N ALA A 73 -13.39 -10.61 -8.49
CA ALA A 73 -13.67 -9.52 -9.42
C ALA A 73 -12.59 -8.44 -9.30
N GLN A 74 -12.54 -7.55 -10.29
CA GLN A 74 -11.65 -6.38 -10.32
C GLN A 74 -12.39 -5.18 -10.88
N ALA A 75 -11.97 -3.96 -10.53
CA ALA A 75 -12.56 -2.77 -11.11
C ALA A 75 -12.35 -2.74 -12.64
N GLU A 76 -13.40 -2.39 -13.36
CA GLU A 76 -13.39 -2.24 -14.81
C GLU A 76 -12.79 -0.89 -15.23
N GLY A 77 -12.13 -0.87 -16.38
CA GLY A 77 -11.55 0.35 -16.96
C GLY A 77 -10.10 0.64 -16.57
N LEU A 78 -9.55 1.68 -17.21
CA LEU A 78 -8.16 2.12 -17.01
C LEU A 78 -7.99 3.02 -15.79
N LEU A 79 -9.01 3.82 -15.46
CA LEU A 79 -8.93 4.80 -14.36
C LEU A 79 -8.58 4.17 -13.00
N PRO A 80 -9.19 3.04 -12.57
CA PRO A 80 -8.82 2.41 -11.29
C PRO A 80 -7.38 1.90 -11.29
N ARG A 81 -6.87 1.47 -12.45
CA ARG A 81 -5.49 0.97 -12.60
C ARG A 81 -4.48 2.11 -12.57
N ILE A 82 -4.80 3.23 -13.24
CA ILE A 82 -3.99 4.44 -13.20
C ILE A 82 -3.99 5.01 -11.78
N ALA A 83 -5.14 5.11 -11.12
CA ALA A 83 -5.23 5.58 -9.73
C ALA A 83 -4.40 4.70 -8.78
N ALA A 84 -4.47 3.37 -8.93
CA ALA A 84 -3.63 2.46 -8.16
C ALA A 84 -2.13 2.67 -8.44
N PHE A 85 -1.73 2.80 -9.70
CA PHE A 85 -0.33 3.03 -10.08
C PHE A 85 0.18 4.37 -9.56
N VAL A 86 -0.53 5.45 -9.86
CA VAL A 86 -0.17 6.81 -9.43
C VAL A 86 -0.14 6.87 -7.90
N GLY A 87 -1.20 6.42 -7.21
CA GLY A 87 -1.23 6.41 -5.75
C GLY A 87 -0.10 5.60 -5.13
N THR A 88 0.33 4.51 -5.75
CA THR A 88 1.43 3.68 -5.20
C THR A 88 2.81 4.32 -5.43
N TYR A 89 3.06 4.89 -6.61
CA TYR A 89 4.43 5.23 -7.04
C TYR A 89 4.73 6.74 -7.07
N TRP A 90 3.77 7.58 -7.44
CA TRP A 90 3.99 9.01 -7.59
C TRP A 90 4.39 9.75 -6.30
N PRO A 91 3.84 9.42 -5.10
CA PRO A 91 4.21 10.11 -3.86
C PRO A 91 5.69 10.01 -3.52
N TRP A 92 6.38 8.97 -3.99
CA TRP A 92 7.82 8.80 -3.75
C TRP A 92 8.67 9.87 -4.44
N THR A 93 8.11 10.63 -5.38
CA THR A 93 8.78 11.81 -5.96
C THR A 93 9.07 12.90 -4.93
N ILE A 94 8.39 12.91 -3.78
CA ILE A 94 8.67 13.81 -2.64
C ILE A 94 10.12 13.65 -2.16
N THR A 95 10.70 12.45 -2.27
CA THR A 95 12.08 12.18 -1.81
C THR A 95 13.17 12.86 -2.65
N PHE A 96 12.82 13.39 -3.83
CA PHE A 96 13.73 14.19 -4.66
C PHE A 96 13.82 15.67 -4.26
N PHE A 97 12.94 16.12 -3.36
CA PHE A 97 12.99 17.49 -2.83
C PHE A 97 14.09 17.62 -1.79
N GLU A 98 14.49 18.86 -1.51
CA GLU A 98 15.49 19.17 -0.48
C GLU A 98 15.04 18.67 0.90
N LYS A 99 16.01 18.19 1.69
CA LYS A 99 15.74 17.74 3.06
C LYS A 99 15.61 18.94 3.97
N THR A 100 14.65 18.88 4.90
CA THR A 100 14.46 19.90 5.91
C THR A 100 15.59 19.89 6.93
N GLU A 101 16.22 21.04 7.10
CA GLU A 101 17.17 21.27 8.18
C GLU A 101 16.42 21.45 9.50
N GLY A 102 16.80 20.68 10.52
CA GLY A 102 16.23 20.80 11.86
C GLY A 102 16.01 19.46 12.56
N THR A 103 16.38 19.37 13.83
CA THR A 103 16.27 18.13 14.60
C THR A 103 14.81 17.73 14.83
N LEU A 104 13.93 18.68 15.13
CA LEU A 104 12.53 18.40 15.46
C LEU A 104 11.72 17.82 14.28
N PRO A 105 11.71 18.43 13.07
CA PRO A 105 11.03 17.83 11.91
C PRO A 105 11.54 16.44 11.57
N ASN A 106 12.86 16.21 11.70
CA ASN A 106 13.47 14.90 11.45
C ASN A 106 13.07 13.84 12.49
N LEU A 107 12.96 14.21 13.77
CA LEU A 107 12.46 13.32 14.82
C LEU A 107 10.98 12.97 14.62
N LEU A 108 10.15 13.96 14.31
CA LEU A 108 8.73 13.74 14.01
C LEU A 108 8.58 12.87 12.75
N SER A 109 9.32 13.17 11.69
CA SER A 109 9.38 12.35 10.48
C SER A 109 9.68 10.89 10.81
N THR A 110 10.74 10.65 11.60
CA THR A 110 11.13 9.31 12.03
C THR A 110 10.01 8.60 12.79
N ALA A 111 9.35 9.29 13.72
CA ALA A 111 8.24 8.73 14.47
C ALA A 111 7.06 8.35 13.55
N PHE A 112 6.63 9.26 12.67
CA PHE A 112 5.55 9.02 11.72
C PHE A 112 5.86 7.86 10.77
N VAL A 113 7.05 7.84 10.16
CA VAL A 113 7.45 6.75 9.25
C VAL A 113 7.49 5.41 9.98
N LEU A 114 8.08 5.33 11.18
CA LEU A 114 8.14 4.09 11.94
C LEU A 114 6.74 3.61 12.36
N THR A 115 5.90 4.50 12.88
CA THR A 115 4.52 4.16 13.26
C THR A 115 3.73 3.68 12.04
N GLY A 116 3.78 4.41 10.93
CA GLY A 116 3.11 4.04 9.69
C GLY A 116 3.59 2.70 9.16
N MET A 117 4.90 2.43 9.16
CA MET A 117 5.45 1.14 8.75
C MET A 117 4.98 -0.02 9.62
N ILE A 118 4.97 0.14 10.95
CA ILE A 118 4.45 -0.88 11.86
C ILE A 118 2.96 -1.13 11.59
N MET A 119 2.17 -0.07 11.39
CA MET A 119 0.76 -0.19 11.07
C MET A 119 0.52 -0.89 9.73
N ILE A 120 1.34 -0.61 8.70
CA ILE A 120 1.32 -1.32 7.42
C ILE A 120 1.61 -2.80 7.65
N LEU A 121 2.68 -3.15 8.37
CA LEU A 121 3.04 -4.56 8.65
C LEU A 121 1.89 -5.30 9.35
N VAL A 122 1.31 -4.71 10.38
CA VAL A 122 0.16 -5.28 11.11
C VAL A 122 -1.06 -5.42 10.20
N THR A 123 -1.39 -4.37 9.45
CA THR A 123 -2.57 -4.35 8.57
C THR A 123 -2.46 -5.38 7.46
N VAL A 124 -1.32 -5.40 6.78
CA VAL A 124 -1.04 -6.29 5.66
C VAL A 124 -0.97 -7.75 6.12
N ARG A 125 -0.48 -8.02 7.33
CA ARG A 125 -0.54 -9.36 7.94
C ARG A 125 -1.97 -9.86 8.14
N HIS A 126 -2.90 -9.00 8.54
CA HIS A 126 -4.32 -9.37 8.67
C HIS A 126 -5.00 -9.52 7.31
N LEU A 127 -4.64 -8.67 6.34
CA LEU A 127 -5.18 -8.74 4.98
C LEU A 127 -4.74 -10.01 4.25
N GLY A 128 -3.46 -10.41 4.43
CA GLY A 128 -2.91 -11.67 3.96
C GLY A 128 -3.20 -11.93 2.48
N ARG A 129 -3.83 -13.08 2.19
CA ARG A 129 -4.13 -13.53 0.82
C ARG A 129 -5.12 -12.64 0.07
N SER A 130 -5.76 -11.69 0.76
CA SER A 130 -6.71 -10.74 0.17
C SER A 130 -6.06 -9.46 -0.35
N PHE A 131 -4.75 -9.27 -0.13
CA PHE A 131 -4.02 -8.09 -0.58
C PHE A 131 -4.06 -7.87 -2.10
N SER A 132 -4.22 -6.60 -2.50
CA SER A 132 -4.24 -6.16 -3.88
C SER A 132 -3.72 -4.73 -4.01
N LEU A 133 -2.95 -4.46 -5.06
CA LEU A 133 -2.56 -3.08 -5.41
C LEU A 133 -3.67 -2.35 -6.18
N VAL A 134 -4.36 -3.09 -7.06
CA VAL A 134 -5.51 -2.62 -7.82
C VAL A 134 -6.81 -3.02 -7.12
N PRO A 135 -7.91 -2.26 -7.26
CA PRO A 135 -9.19 -2.60 -6.64
C PRO A 135 -9.70 -3.98 -7.10
N GLN A 136 -9.68 -4.96 -6.19
CA GLN A 136 -10.07 -6.35 -6.45
C GLN A 136 -10.82 -6.93 -5.25
N ALA A 137 -11.89 -7.67 -5.51
CA ALA A 137 -12.61 -8.41 -4.49
C ALA A 137 -12.05 -9.83 -4.34
N ARG A 138 -11.74 -10.23 -3.10
CA ARG A 138 -11.34 -11.60 -2.74
C ARG A 138 -12.19 -12.11 -1.58
N SER A 139 -12.03 -11.50 -0.41
CA SER A 139 -12.82 -11.75 0.79
C SER A 139 -12.86 -10.49 1.67
N VAL A 140 -13.87 -10.40 2.53
CA VAL A 140 -13.94 -9.36 3.56
C VAL A 140 -13.10 -9.78 4.76
N VAL A 141 -12.07 -9.01 5.08
CA VAL A 141 -11.24 -9.20 6.29
C VAL A 141 -11.82 -8.34 7.40
N GLN A 142 -12.06 -8.92 8.58
CA GLN A 142 -12.66 -8.24 9.73
C GLN A 142 -11.79 -8.34 11.00
N THR A 143 -10.56 -8.86 10.87
CA THR A 143 -9.65 -9.10 11.99
C THR A 143 -8.61 -7.98 12.10
N GLY A 144 -8.02 -7.82 13.30
CA GLY A 144 -7.03 -6.76 13.55
C GLY A 144 -7.59 -5.35 13.31
N PRO A 145 -6.84 -4.47 12.64
CA PRO A 145 -7.25 -3.09 12.31
C PRO A 145 -8.60 -2.97 11.60
N TYR A 146 -8.95 -3.98 10.77
CA TYR A 146 -10.19 -4.01 10.00
C TYR A 146 -11.45 -4.14 10.86
N ARG A 147 -11.33 -4.43 12.17
CA ARG A 147 -12.51 -4.44 13.04
C ARG A 147 -13.06 -3.04 13.32
N TRP A 148 -12.21 -2.01 13.21
CA TRP A 148 -12.53 -0.64 13.56
C TRP A 148 -12.77 0.22 12.32
N ILE A 149 -11.90 0.10 11.30
CA ILE A 149 -11.94 0.91 10.08
C ILE A 149 -11.80 0.04 8.84
N LYS A 150 -12.40 0.45 7.73
CA LYS A 150 -12.43 -0.32 6.48
C LYS A 150 -11.09 -0.31 5.75
N HIS A 151 -10.37 0.80 5.81
CA HIS A 151 -9.14 1.02 5.02
C HIS A 151 -7.91 1.38 5.87
N PRO A 152 -7.54 0.55 6.87
CA PRO A 152 -6.40 0.81 7.72
C PRO A 152 -5.08 0.88 6.95
N LEU A 153 -4.98 0.23 5.78
CA LEU A 153 -3.77 0.26 4.95
C LEU A 153 -3.55 1.67 4.39
N TYR A 154 -4.58 2.28 3.79
CA TYR A 154 -4.48 3.65 3.27
C TYR A 154 -4.20 4.66 4.40
N LEU A 155 -4.81 4.50 5.58
CA LEU A 155 -4.46 5.32 6.74
C LEU A 155 -2.97 5.19 7.12
N SER A 156 -2.46 3.96 7.12
CA SER A 156 -1.06 3.69 7.45
C SER A 156 -0.10 4.28 6.42
N GLU A 157 -0.47 4.22 5.13
CA GLU A 157 0.26 4.85 4.03
C GLU A 157 0.31 6.39 4.20
N GLU A 158 -0.81 7.04 4.54
CA GLU A 158 -0.81 8.48 4.78
C GLU A 158 0.04 8.89 5.98
N ILE A 159 0.08 8.08 7.05
CA ILE A 159 0.96 8.32 8.20
C ILE A 159 2.44 8.28 7.78
N VAL A 160 2.82 7.35 6.90
CA VAL A 160 4.17 7.32 6.33
C VAL A 160 4.44 8.58 5.50
N PHE A 161 3.52 8.97 4.63
CA PHE A 161 3.73 10.13 3.76
C PHE A 161 3.74 11.46 4.50
N VAL A 162 3.00 11.61 5.60
CA VAL A 162 3.16 12.75 6.52
C VAL A 162 4.60 12.78 7.05
N GLY A 163 5.16 11.65 7.47
CA GLY A 163 6.55 11.55 7.90
C GLY A 163 7.54 11.94 6.79
N VAL A 164 7.32 11.47 5.56
CA VAL A 164 8.15 11.83 4.40
C VAL A 164 8.09 13.33 4.11
N VAL A 165 6.90 13.94 4.15
CA VAL A 165 6.74 15.40 3.96
C VAL A 165 7.47 16.18 5.05
N LEU A 166 7.43 15.75 6.30
CA LEU A 166 8.17 16.42 7.39
C LEU A 166 9.69 16.40 7.18
N GLN A 167 10.21 15.39 6.48
CA GLN A 167 11.63 15.31 6.10
C GLN A 167 11.99 16.19 4.90
N HIS A 168 11.00 16.55 4.08
CA HIS A 168 11.16 17.33 2.85
C HIS A 168 10.18 18.51 2.81
N LEU A 169 10.03 19.20 3.95
CA LEU A 169 8.96 20.14 4.20
C LEU A 169 9.08 21.37 3.30
N SER A 170 8.11 21.50 2.40
CA SER A 170 7.92 22.65 1.54
C SER A 170 6.44 22.78 1.19
N TRP A 171 6.01 23.93 0.71
CA TRP A 171 4.63 24.10 0.23
C TRP A 171 4.28 23.11 -0.89
N MET A 172 5.27 22.74 -1.73
CA MET A 172 5.07 21.79 -2.81
C MET A 172 4.83 20.38 -2.28
N THR A 173 5.63 19.91 -1.32
CA THR A 173 5.49 18.54 -0.77
C THR A 173 4.21 18.38 0.05
N VAL A 174 3.75 19.44 0.72
CA VAL A 174 2.42 19.46 1.35
C VAL A 174 1.30 19.37 0.31
N ALA A 175 1.41 20.08 -0.82
CA ALA A 175 0.44 19.98 -1.91
C ALA A 175 0.42 18.58 -2.55
N LEU A 176 1.58 17.93 -2.69
CA LEU A 176 1.71 16.56 -3.17
C LEU A 176 1.01 15.56 -2.23
N LEU A 177 1.19 15.71 -0.91
CA LEU A 177 0.48 14.89 0.09
C LEU A 177 -1.04 15.09 0.01
N PHE A 178 -1.51 16.33 -0.10
CA PHE A 178 -2.95 16.59 -0.24
C PHE A 178 -3.53 15.90 -1.49
N LEU A 179 -2.85 16.02 -2.63
CA LEU A 179 -3.28 15.35 -3.85
C LEU A 179 -3.22 13.81 -3.72
N HIS A 180 -2.23 13.28 -2.99
CA HIS A 180 -2.17 11.86 -2.68
C HIS A 180 -3.39 11.39 -1.86
N ILE A 181 -3.78 12.12 -0.82
CA ILE A 181 -4.98 11.83 -0.04
C ILE A 181 -6.23 11.81 -0.94
N CYS A 182 -6.36 12.75 -1.87
CA CYS A 182 -7.46 12.74 -2.85
C CYS A 182 -7.47 11.48 -3.73
N ILE A 183 -6.29 11.03 -4.19
CA ILE A 183 -6.15 9.80 -4.98
C ILE A 183 -6.55 8.57 -4.14
N GLN A 184 -6.17 8.52 -2.87
CA GLN A 184 -6.57 7.43 -1.97
C GLN A 184 -8.08 7.40 -1.73
N VAL A 185 -8.72 8.56 -1.59
CA VAL A 185 -10.18 8.65 -1.49
C VAL A 185 -10.85 8.05 -2.74
N TRP A 186 -10.33 8.34 -3.94
CA TRP A 186 -10.83 7.70 -5.16
C TRP A 186 -10.58 6.19 -5.19
N ARG A 187 -9.40 5.73 -4.78
CA ARG A 187 -9.08 4.29 -4.68
C ARG A 187 -10.02 3.57 -3.72
N ILE A 188 -10.33 4.18 -2.57
CA ILE A 188 -11.33 3.69 -1.61
C ILE A 188 -12.66 3.49 -2.32
N HIS A 189 -13.18 4.48 -3.04
CA HIS A 189 -14.46 4.35 -3.73
C HIS A 189 -14.48 3.22 -4.76
N TYR A 190 -13.42 3.07 -5.56
CA TYR A 190 -13.33 1.94 -6.50
C TYR A 190 -13.27 0.58 -5.79
N GLU A 191 -12.57 0.50 -4.66
CA GLU A 191 -12.48 -0.72 -3.88
C GLU A 191 -13.82 -1.09 -3.25
N GLU A 192 -14.49 -0.14 -2.60
CA GLU A 192 -15.82 -0.36 -2.02
C GLU A 192 -16.86 -0.71 -3.09
N ASP A 193 -16.79 -0.13 -4.28
CA ASP A 193 -17.65 -0.48 -5.40
C ASP A 193 -17.47 -1.94 -5.83
N VAL A 194 -16.23 -2.38 -5.99
CA VAL A 194 -15.92 -3.77 -6.37
C VAL A 194 -16.35 -4.73 -5.25
N LEU A 195 -16.11 -4.38 -3.99
CA LEU A 195 -16.51 -5.19 -2.85
C LEU A 195 -18.03 -5.31 -2.73
N ARG A 196 -18.78 -4.19 -2.81
CA ARG A 196 -20.25 -4.17 -2.74
C ARG A 196 -20.91 -5.01 -3.83
N ARG A 197 -20.39 -4.95 -5.06
CA ARG A 197 -20.96 -5.68 -6.21
C ARG A 197 -20.63 -7.18 -6.18
N THR A 198 -19.56 -7.58 -5.48
CA THR A 198 -19.01 -8.95 -5.58
C THR A 198 -19.22 -9.78 -4.31
N LEU A 199 -19.28 -9.13 -3.14
CA LEU A 199 -19.28 -9.79 -1.83
C LEU A 199 -20.56 -9.43 -1.06
N PRO A 200 -21.57 -10.33 -0.99
CA PRO A 200 -22.80 -10.08 -0.25
C PRO A 200 -22.57 -9.71 1.23
N GLU A 201 -21.56 -10.33 1.85
CA GLU A 201 -21.17 -10.10 3.24
C GLU A 201 -20.56 -8.72 3.50
N TYR A 202 -20.20 -7.96 2.46
CA TYR A 202 -19.61 -6.63 2.63
C TYR A 202 -20.61 -5.60 3.14
N SER A 203 -21.91 -5.76 2.83
CA SER A 203 -22.96 -4.83 3.26
C SER A 203 -23.06 -4.66 4.78
N SER A 204 -23.04 -5.77 5.53
CA SER A 204 -23.08 -5.75 6.99
C SER A 204 -21.77 -5.23 7.60
N TYR A 205 -20.65 -5.51 6.95
CA TYR A 205 -19.36 -4.96 7.32
C TYR A 205 -19.30 -3.44 7.13
N GLU A 206 -19.75 -2.94 5.99
CA GLU A 206 -19.74 -1.52 5.65
C GLU A 206 -20.58 -0.67 6.60
N ALA A 207 -21.73 -1.18 7.03
CA ALA A 207 -22.67 -0.46 7.90
C ALA A 207 -22.14 -0.15 9.32
N SER A 208 -21.07 -0.82 9.76
CA SER A 208 -20.61 -0.80 11.15
C SER A 208 -19.17 -0.30 11.33
N ARG A 209 -18.54 0.18 10.25
CA ARG A 209 -17.14 0.62 10.27
C ARG A 209 -16.97 1.92 9.50
N TRP A 210 -16.13 2.81 10.04
CA TRP A 210 -15.66 4.02 9.36
C TRP A 210 -14.65 3.65 8.27
N ARG A 211 -14.45 4.51 7.27
CA ARG A 211 -13.45 4.30 6.21
C ARG A 211 -12.04 4.45 6.74
N LEU A 212 -11.76 5.56 7.42
CA LEU A 212 -10.42 5.93 7.88
C LEU A 212 -10.42 6.48 9.31
N ILE A 213 -11.26 7.48 9.61
CA ILE A 213 -11.21 8.21 10.88
C ILE A 213 -12.52 7.95 11.64
N PRO A 214 -12.46 7.28 12.81
CA PRO A 214 -13.64 7.06 13.62
C PRO A 214 -14.42 8.35 13.89
N TYR A 215 -15.74 8.28 13.76
CA TYR A 215 -16.68 9.39 13.93
C TYR A 215 -16.58 10.52 12.89
N VAL A 216 -15.73 10.40 11.87
CA VAL A 216 -15.61 11.38 10.78
C VAL A 216 -15.97 10.75 9.45
N TRP A 217 -15.27 9.69 9.04
CA TRP A 217 -15.46 9.07 7.73
C TRP A 217 -15.02 7.62 7.69
#